data_AF-G7EKI8-F1
#
_entry.id   AF-G7EKI8-F1
#
_cell.length_a   1.000
_cell.length_b   1.000
_cell.length_c   1.000
_cell.angle_alpha   90.00
_cell.angle_beta   90.00
_cell.angle_gamma   90.00
#
_symmetry.space_group_name_H-M   'P 1'
#
loop_
_entity.id
_entity.type
_entity.pdbx_description
1 polymer ?
#
loop_
_entity_poly.entity_id
_entity_poly.type
_entity_poly.pdbx_seq_one_letter_code
_entity_poly.pdbx_strand_id
1 'polypeptide(L)'
;MIHWQTIPALSIYNIHYEELVTNPKEQLTSLLSFLGCQFEESSLAFYKRNSPVNTLSKHAIRQPINNTAVAKWERYKTPLLKLLNES
;
A
#
# COMPACT_ATOMS: atom_id res chain seq x y z
N MET A 1 -10.82 0.06 10.75
CA MET A 1 -11.14 -1.27 10.16
C MET A 1 -12.13 -2.10 10.98
N ILE A 2 -12.36 -1.80 12.26
CA ILE A 2 -13.27 -2.58 13.14
C ILE A 2 -14.67 -2.72 12.55
N HIS A 3 -15.29 -1.64 12.08
CA HIS A 3 -16.63 -1.69 11.48
C HIS A 3 -16.76 -2.74 10.37
N TRP A 4 -15.80 -2.80 9.46
CA TRP A 4 -15.80 -3.72 8.32
C TRP A 4 -15.66 -5.19 8.75
N GLN A 5 -14.95 -5.46 9.84
CA GLN A 5 -14.81 -6.81 10.41
C GLN A 5 -16.08 -7.32 11.09
N THR A 6 -17.01 -6.44 11.43
CA THR A 6 -18.29 -6.85 12.04
C THR A 6 -19.30 -7.40 11.03
N ILE A 7 -19.02 -7.29 9.72
CA ILE A 7 -19.95 -7.71 8.65
C ILE A 7 -19.66 -9.18 8.30
N PRO A 8 -20.51 -10.14 8.70
CA PRO A 8 -20.17 -11.57 8.64
C PRO A 8 -20.04 -12.14 7.22
N ALA A 9 -20.70 -11.50 6.25
CA ALA A 9 -20.70 -11.93 4.85
C ALA A 9 -19.44 -11.51 4.08
N LEU A 10 -18.57 -10.68 4.66
CA LEU A 10 -17.38 -10.16 3.99
C LEU A 10 -16.11 -10.78 4.59
N SER A 11 -15.41 -11.58 3.78
CA SER A 11 -14.04 -11.96 4.07
C SER A 11 -13.11 -10.81 3.71
N ILE A 12 -12.59 -10.09 4.72
CA ILE A 12 -11.75 -8.90 4.52
C ILE A 12 -10.36 -9.15 5.10
N TYR A 13 -9.33 -8.94 4.28
CA TYR A 13 -7.93 -8.93 4.70
C TYR A 13 -7.45 -7.49 4.87
N ASN A 14 -7.01 -7.14 6.08
CA ASN A 14 -6.42 -5.83 6.34
C ASN A 14 -4.93 -5.89 6.03
N ILE A 15 -4.44 -4.92 5.26
CA ILE A 15 -3.03 -4.76 4.97
C ILE A 15 -2.57 -3.36 5.34
N HIS A 16 -1.46 -3.27 6.07
CA HIS A 16 -0.85 -2.01 6.44
C HIS A 16 0.17 -1.62 5.39
N TYR A 17 0.03 -0.41 4.84
CA TYR A 17 0.90 0.06 3.76
C TYR A 17 2.37 0.08 4.18
N GLU A 18 2.66 0.59 5.37
CA GLU A 18 3.99 0.70 5.95
C GLU A 18 4.66 -0.66 6.09
N GLU A 19 3.91 -1.67 6.53
CA GLU A 19 4.40 -3.05 6.62
C GLU A 19 4.62 -3.65 5.24
N LEU A 20 3.69 -3.44 4.30
CA LEU A 20 3.80 -3.93 2.92
C LEU A 20 5.07 -3.41 2.23
N VAL A 21 5.37 -2.12 2.36
CA VAL A 21 6.55 -1.56 1.68
C VAL A 21 7.87 -1.85 2.40
N THR A 22 7.82 -2.27 3.67
CA THR A 22 9.00 -2.64 4.47
C THR A 22 9.31 -4.14 4.37
N ASN A 23 8.28 -4.99 4.39
CA ASN A 23 8.37 -6.46 4.37
C ASN A 23 7.52 -7.06 3.22
N PRO A 24 7.75 -6.68 1.95
CA PRO A 24 6.81 -6.99 0.86
C PRO A 24 6.63 -8.47 0.60
N LYS A 25 7.67 -9.30 0.75
CA LYS A 25 7.58 -10.74 0.51
C LYS A 25 6.63 -11.42 1.50
N GLU A 26 6.78 -11.14 2.78
CA GLU A 26 5.95 -11.71 3.85
C GLU A 26 4.50 -11.25 3.72
N GLN A 27 4.31 -9.95 3.49
CA GLN A 27 2.98 -9.34 3.37
C GLN A 27 2.24 -9.82 2.13
N LEU A 28 2.92 -9.91 0.98
CA LEU A 28 2.33 -10.48 -0.24
C LEU A 28 2.05 -11.98 -0.12
N THR A 29 2.91 -12.75 0.55
CA THR A 29 2.67 -14.18 0.79
C THR A 29 1.39 -14.38 1.60
N SER A 30 1.22 -13.61 2.67
CA SER A 30 0.03 -13.68 3.53
C SER A 30 -1.24 -13.24 2.79
N LEU A 31 -1.17 -12.14 2.02
CA LEU A 31 -2.27 -11.67 1.19
C LEU A 31 -2.68 -12.69 0.13
N LEU A 32 -1.72 -13.25 -0.60
CA LEU A 32 -2.00 -14.24 -1.64
C LEU A 32 -2.56 -15.52 -1.04
N SER A 33 -2.05 -15.98 0.11
CA SER A 33 -2.61 -17.12 0.83
C SER A 33 -4.06 -16.88 1.25
N PHE A 34 -4.40 -15.67 1.70
CA PHE A 34 -5.79 -15.31 2.00
C PHE A 34 -6.69 -15.37 0.77
N LEU A 35 -6.17 -15.01 -0.41
CA LEU A 35 -6.85 -15.11 -1.70
C LEU A 35 -6.84 -16.54 -2.29
N GLY A 36 -6.25 -17.53 -1.61
CA GLY A 36 -6.10 -18.90 -2.12
C GLY A 36 -5.09 -19.04 -3.26
N CYS A 37 -4.17 -18.08 -3.40
CA CYS A 37 -3.14 -18.01 -4.43
C CYS A 37 -1.75 -18.32 -3.84
N GLN A 38 -0.85 -18.87 -4.67
CA GLN A 38 0.54 -19.08 -4.30
C GLN A 38 1.37 -17.82 -4.56
N PHE A 39 2.34 -17.57 -3.68
CA PHE A 39 3.31 -16.50 -3.89
C PHE A 39 4.26 -16.85 -5.04
N GLU A 40 4.45 -15.90 -5.95
CA GLU A 40 5.49 -15.95 -6.97
C GLU A 40 6.46 -14.77 -6.81
N GLU A 41 7.76 -15.04 -6.94
CA GLU A 41 8.80 -14.00 -6.87
C GLU A 41 8.62 -12.90 -7.95
N SER A 42 7.97 -13.25 -9.07
CA SER A 42 7.56 -12.32 -10.14
C SER A 42 6.67 -11.18 -9.62
N SER A 43 5.92 -11.41 -8.54
CA SER A 43 5.04 -10.42 -7.90
C SER A 43 5.80 -9.22 -7.36
N LEU A 44 7.07 -9.40 -6.95
CA LEU A 44 7.95 -8.32 -6.51
C LEU A 44 8.55 -7.52 -7.68
N ALA A 45 8.50 -8.07 -8.90
CA ALA A 45 9.04 -7.48 -10.11
C ALA A 45 7.98 -6.83 -11.02
N PHE A 46 6.81 -6.48 -10.47
CA PHE A 46 5.67 -5.94 -11.23
C PHE A 46 6.01 -4.73 -12.12
N TYR A 47 6.98 -3.91 -11.71
CA TYR A 47 7.45 -2.71 -12.40
C TYR A 47 8.14 -3.02 -13.75
N LYS A 48 8.58 -4.27 -13.97
CA LYS A 48 9.21 -4.71 -15.22
C LYS A 48 8.21 -4.95 -16.36
N ARG A 49 6.90 -4.94 -16.09
CA ARG A 49 5.86 -5.16 -17.13
C ARG A 49 5.72 -3.94 -18.04
N ASN A 50 5.62 -4.16 -19.35
CA ASN A 50 5.52 -3.07 -20.34
C ASN A 50 4.10 -2.52 -20.58
N SER A 51 3.07 -3.08 -19.92
CA SER A 51 1.69 -2.63 -20.06
C SER A 51 1.52 -1.14 -19.69
N PRO A 52 0.71 -0.35 -20.43
CA PRO A 52 0.50 1.05 -20.14
C PRO A 52 -0.18 1.26 -18.77
N VAL A 53 0.15 2.35 -18.09
CA VAL A 53 -0.44 2.76 -16.79
C VAL A 53 -0.95 4.18 -16.95
N ASN A 54 -2.27 4.36 -16.83
CA ASN A 54 -2.97 5.63 -17.11
C ASN A 54 -3.49 6.31 -15.83
N THR A 55 -3.02 5.91 -14.66
CA THR A 55 -3.38 6.50 -13.36
C THR A 55 -2.39 7.57 -12.93
N LEU A 56 -2.80 8.46 -12.03
CA LEU A 56 -1.91 9.48 -11.43
C LEU A 56 -0.70 8.87 -10.70
N SER A 57 -0.81 7.61 -10.26
CA SER A 57 0.25 6.84 -9.62
C SER A 57 1.27 6.22 -10.60
N LYS A 58 1.20 6.54 -11.90
CA LYS A 58 2.07 5.97 -12.97
C LYS A 58 3.55 5.96 -12.59
N HIS A 59 4.08 7.06 -12.08
CA HIS A 59 5.49 7.14 -11.72
C HIS A 59 5.86 6.16 -10.59
N ALA A 60 5.02 6.05 -9.56
CA ALA A 60 5.24 5.13 -8.44
C ALA A 60 5.15 3.65 -8.86
N ILE A 61 4.18 3.30 -9.72
CA ILE A 61 3.99 1.92 -10.23
C ILE A 61 5.18 1.46 -11.10
N ARG A 62 5.93 2.39 -11.68
CA ARG A 62 7.10 2.10 -12.52
C ARG A 62 8.40 1.89 -11.75
N GLN A 63 8.36 1.92 -10.42
CA GLN A 63 9.51 1.71 -9.55
C GLN A 63 9.38 0.41 -8.76
N PRO A 64 10.49 -0.20 -8.31
CA PRO A 64 10.45 -1.25 -7.30
C PRO A 64 9.74 -0.80 -6.04
N ILE A 65 9.22 -1.75 -5.26
CA ILE A 65 8.69 -1.48 -3.92
C ILE A 65 9.75 -0.75 -3.11
N ASN A 66 9.38 0.37 -2.53
CA ASN A 66 10.22 1.15 -1.64
C ASN A 66 9.36 1.88 -0.61
N ASN A 67 9.96 2.20 0.53
CA ASN A 67 9.29 2.88 1.64
C ASN A 67 9.49 4.41 1.60
N THR A 68 9.98 4.98 0.49
CA THR A 68 10.32 6.43 0.44
C THR A 68 9.12 7.34 0.63
N ALA A 69 7.90 6.84 0.41
CA ALA A 69 6.67 7.60 0.62
C ALA A 69 6.19 7.59 2.08
N VAL A 70 6.69 6.68 2.92
CA VAL A 70 6.39 6.65 4.35
C VAL A 70 6.83 7.97 4.98
N ALA A 71 5.99 8.50 5.88
CA ALA A 71 6.23 9.76 6.57
C ALA A 71 6.40 11.03 5.70
N LYS A 72 6.24 10.97 4.36
CA LYS A 72 6.33 12.18 3.50
C LYS A 72 5.36 13.30 3.90
N TRP A 73 4.26 12.96 4.57
CA TRP A 73 3.28 13.93 5.07
C TRP A 73 3.84 14.80 6.21
N GLU A 74 4.84 14.34 6.96
CA GLU A 74 5.36 15.03 8.15
C GLU A 74 5.94 16.40 7.82
N ARG A 75 6.52 16.56 6.62
CA ARG A 75 7.01 17.87 6.13
C ARG A 75 5.93 18.95 6.07
N TYR A 76 4.66 18.54 5.98
CA TYR A 76 3.50 19.42 5.95
C TYR A 76 2.80 19.52 7.31
N LYS A 77 3.21 18.73 8.31
CA LYS A 77 2.55 18.71 9.63
C LYS A 77 2.48 20.11 10.24
N THR A 78 3.61 20.81 10.35
CA THR A 78 3.65 22.15 10.96
C THR A 78 2.85 23.19 10.16
N PRO A 79 3.03 23.32 8.82
CA PRO A 79 2.19 24.22 8.02
C PRO A 79 0.69 23.91 8.10
N LEU A 80 0.29 22.63 8.10
CA LEU A 80 -1.12 22.24 8.18
C LEU A 80 -1.74 22.57 9.54
N LEU A 81 -1.02 22.31 10.63
CA LEU A 81 -1.48 22.67 11.98
C LEU A 81 -1.69 24.18 12.11
N LYS A 82 -0.81 24.99 11.51
CA LYS A 82 -0.97 26.44 11.50
C LYS A 82 -2.29 26.85 10.82
N LEU A 83 -2.59 26.29 9.64
CA LEU A 83 -3.83 26.59 8.91
C LEU A 83 -5.09 26.17 9.68
N LEU A 84 -5.06 25.01 10.33
CA LEU A 84 -6.20 24.50 11.11
C LEU A 84 -6.47 25.34 12.38
N ASN A 85 -5.42 25.92 12.99
CA ASN A 85 -5.56 26.74 14.18
C ASN A 85 -5.92 28.20 13.88
N GLU A 86 -5.77 28.64 12.63
CA GLU A 86 -6.18 29.96 12.13
C GLU A 86 -7.66 29.99 11.67
N SER A 87 -8.39 28.87 11.80
CA SER A 87 -9.82 28.70 11.48
C SER A 87 -10.69 28.69 12.74
#